data_AF-A0A2E6LWI9-F1
#
_entry.id   AF-A0A2E6LWI9-F1
#
_cell.length_a   1.000
_cell.length_b   1.000
_cell.length_c   1.000
_cell.angle_alpha   90.00
_cell.angle_beta   90.00
_cell.angle_gamma   90.00
#
_symmetry.space_group_name_H-M   'P 1'
#
loop_
_entity.id
_entity.type
_entity.pdbx_description
1 polymer ?
#
loop_
_entity_poly.entity_id
_entity_poly.type
_entity_poly.pdbx_seq_one_letter_code
_entity_poly.pdbx_strand_id
1 'polypeptide(L)'
;MSLIVIALLSFVMLVTRFPFGGEAMHLLDASWAIFFILGRLNIEAPLKLVGFLWFATLAWGIDVWAVQGDYTSAYCMTTAYLGMPVAYAALTMIGGWSQGQHIAGFTAGHMTRGHLGFVISVALATFAAFIISNFFFFQWSGYFETMPAIKFAESVARYYPHYLLTTFFYVALWHIANRFISLESDVADAELQSITQESNND
;
A
#
# COMPACT_ATOMS: atom_id res chain seq x y z
N MET A 1 6.19 -7.74 -15.85
CA MET A 1 5.86 -7.79 -14.40
C MET A 1 6.04 -9.22 -13.88
N SER A 2 7.11 -9.52 -13.15
CA SER A 2 7.31 -10.89 -12.65
C SER A 2 6.18 -11.25 -11.68
N LEU A 3 5.35 -12.21 -12.06
CA LEU A 3 4.28 -12.78 -11.23
C LEU A 3 4.79 -13.15 -9.83
N ILE A 4 6.09 -13.41 -9.70
CA ILE A 4 6.81 -13.67 -8.45
C ILE A 4 6.68 -12.51 -7.47
N VAL A 5 6.83 -11.26 -7.91
CA VAL A 5 6.73 -10.08 -7.00
C VAL A 5 5.31 -9.95 -6.47
N ILE A 6 4.30 -10.09 -7.35
CA ILE A 6 2.90 -10.03 -6.91
C ILE A 6 2.58 -11.20 -5.98
N ALA A 7 3.02 -12.40 -6.30
CA ALA A 7 2.80 -13.57 -5.45
C ALA A 7 3.46 -13.40 -4.09
N LEU A 8 4.71 -12.91 -4.04
CA LEU A 8 5.43 -12.63 -2.81
C LEU A 8 4.73 -11.57 -1.96
N LEU A 9 4.36 -10.42 -2.55
CA LEU A 9 3.65 -9.37 -1.84
C LEU A 9 2.25 -9.82 -1.38
N SER A 10 1.57 -10.65 -2.18
CA SER A 10 0.27 -11.24 -1.80
C SER A 10 0.43 -12.17 -0.61
N PHE A 11 1.48 -12.99 -0.60
CA PHE A 11 1.80 -13.87 0.52
C PHE A 11 2.12 -13.06 1.79
N VAL A 12 2.93 -11.99 1.67
CA VAL A 12 3.24 -11.10 2.79
C VAL A 12 1.97 -10.42 3.32
N MET A 13 1.09 -9.92 2.45
CA MET A 13 -0.20 -9.34 2.86
C MET A 13 -1.05 -10.39 3.59
N LEU A 14 -1.15 -11.60 3.05
CA LEU A 14 -1.93 -12.67 3.66
C LEU A 14 -1.37 -13.05 5.04
N VAL A 15 -0.07 -13.23 5.19
CA VAL A 15 0.51 -13.60 6.49
C VAL A 15 0.38 -12.49 7.54
N THR A 16 0.49 -11.22 7.13
CA THR A 16 0.51 -10.08 8.08
C THR A 16 -0.87 -9.53 8.41
N ARG A 17 -1.84 -9.64 7.50
CA ARG A 17 -3.19 -9.10 7.67
C ARG A 17 -4.18 -10.13 8.20
N PHE A 18 -3.94 -11.42 7.98
CA PHE A 18 -4.87 -12.46 8.40
C PHE A 18 -4.88 -12.61 9.93
N PRO A 19 -6.04 -12.76 10.60
CA PRO A 19 -6.14 -12.78 12.07
C PRO A 19 -5.22 -13.81 12.72
N PHE A 20 -5.10 -15.01 12.12
CA PHE A 20 -4.22 -16.07 12.62
C PHE A 20 -2.73 -15.73 12.53
N GLY A 21 -2.30 -14.96 11.52
CA GLY A 21 -0.89 -14.57 11.35
C GLY A 21 -0.54 -13.30 12.12
N GLY A 22 -1.43 -12.30 12.11
CA GLY A 22 -1.25 -11.04 12.83
C GLY A 22 -1.28 -11.22 14.35
N GLU A 23 -2.22 -12.00 14.88
CA GLU A 23 -2.37 -12.17 16.34
C GLU A 23 -1.45 -13.27 16.91
N ALA A 24 -1.33 -14.43 16.25
CA ALA A 24 -0.52 -15.52 16.80
C ALA A 24 0.99 -15.26 16.73
N MET A 25 1.43 -14.46 15.76
CA MET A 25 2.84 -14.17 15.52
C MET A 25 3.21 -12.69 15.76
N HIS A 26 2.24 -11.87 16.21
CA HIS A 26 2.39 -10.42 16.41
C HIS A 26 2.96 -9.68 15.19
N LEU A 27 2.65 -10.12 13.98
CA LEU A 27 3.10 -9.42 12.78
C LEU A 27 2.26 -8.17 12.55
N LEU A 28 2.95 -7.09 12.17
CA LEU A 28 2.35 -5.81 11.85
C LEU A 28 1.79 -5.88 10.42
N ASP A 29 0.62 -5.29 10.16
CA ASP A 29 0.00 -5.31 8.83
C ASP A 29 0.89 -4.60 7.78
N ALA A 30 1.33 -5.33 6.75
CA ALA A 30 2.18 -4.81 5.68
C ALA A 30 1.41 -4.07 4.58
N SER A 31 0.07 -4.02 4.63
CA SER A 31 -0.77 -3.57 3.51
C SER A 31 -0.43 -2.17 3.01
N TRP A 32 -0.19 -1.21 3.91
CA TRP A 32 0.14 0.16 3.50
C TRP A 32 1.47 0.25 2.76
N ALA A 33 2.47 -0.52 3.21
CA ALA A 33 3.75 -0.63 2.54
C ALA A 33 3.59 -1.24 1.14
N ILE A 34 2.77 -2.28 1.01
CA ILE A 34 2.53 -2.97 -0.28
C ILE A 34 1.93 -2.02 -1.32
N PHE A 35 0.92 -1.22 -0.95
CA PHE A 35 0.33 -0.24 -1.87
C PHE A 35 1.31 0.88 -2.26
N PHE A 36 2.18 1.31 -1.34
CA PHE A 36 3.23 2.27 -1.64
C PHE A 36 4.29 1.68 -2.59
N ILE A 37 4.73 0.44 -2.33
CA ILE A 37 5.67 -0.30 -3.19
C ILE A 37 5.10 -0.50 -4.59
N LEU A 38 3.83 -0.92 -4.69
CA LEU A 38 3.12 -1.08 -5.97
C LEU A 38 3.20 0.20 -6.83
N GLY A 39 3.02 1.37 -6.19
CA GLY A 39 3.16 2.65 -6.88
C GLY A 39 4.57 2.87 -7.42
N ARG A 40 5.59 2.54 -6.62
CA ARG A 40 7.00 2.70 -6.99
C ARG A 40 7.46 1.79 -8.13
N LEU A 41 6.85 0.62 -8.30
CA LEU A 41 7.23 -0.33 -9.36
C LEU A 41 7.19 0.34 -10.74
N ASN A 42 8.24 0.13 -11.53
CA ASN A 42 8.32 0.64 -12.89
C ASN A 42 7.57 -0.24 -13.90
N ILE A 43 6.26 -0.39 -13.70
CA ILE A 43 5.36 -1.15 -14.58
C ILE A 43 4.37 -0.21 -15.27
N GLU A 44 3.80 -0.66 -16.39
CA GLU A 44 2.82 0.11 -17.15
C GLU A 44 1.55 0.42 -16.33
N ALA A 45 0.91 1.55 -16.64
CA ALA A 45 -0.31 2.00 -15.97
C ALA A 45 -1.45 0.95 -15.89
N PRO A 46 -1.81 0.20 -16.96
CA PRO A 46 -2.86 -0.81 -16.85
C PRO A 46 -2.49 -1.94 -15.88
N LEU A 47 -1.23 -2.39 -15.87
CA LEU A 47 -0.77 -3.41 -14.94
C LEU A 47 -0.76 -2.92 -13.49
N LYS A 48 -0.44 -1.63 -13.24
CA LYS A 48 -0.59 -1.02 -11.90
C LYS A 48 -2.02 -1.06 -11.41
N LEU A 49 -2.98 -0.73 -12.28
CA LEU A 49 -4.39 -0.76 -11.93
C LEU A 49 -4.85 -2.19 -11.60
N VAL A 50 -4.44 -3.18 -12.38
CA VAL A 50 -4.74 -4.59 -12.10
C VAL A 50 -4.13 -5.03 -10.77
N GLY A 51 -2.86 -4.69 -10.50
CA GLY A 51 -2.22 -4.97 -9.22
C GLY A 51 -2.91 -4.28 -8.05
N PHE A 52 -3.34 -3.04 -8.23
CA PHE A 52 -4.08 -2.29 -7.22
C PHE A 52 -5.41 -2.96 -6.88
N LEU A 53 -6.19 -3.31 -7.90
CA LEU A 53 -7.47 -4.00 -7.73
C LEU A 53 -7.28 -5.38 -7.08
N TRP A 54 -6.23 -6.11 -7.47
CA TRP A 54 -5.87 -7.38 -6.85
C TRP A 54 -5.62 -7.25 -5.35
N PHE A 55 -4.71 -6.36 -4.93
CA PHE A 55 -4.39 -6.18 -3.52
C PHE A 55 -5.57 -5.59 -2.73
N ALA A 56 -6.37 -4.70 -3.33
CA ALA A 56 -7.56 -4.16 -2.67
C ALA A 56 -8.62 -5.24 -2.44
N THR A 57 -8.83 -6.12 -3.44
CA THR A 57 -9.75 -7.25 -3.33
C THR A 57 -9.24 -8.28 -2.32
N LEU A 58 -7.92 -8.54 -2.30
CA LEU A 58 -7.30 -9.43 -1.33
C LEU A 58 -7.46 -8.90 0.10
N ALA A 59 -7.18 -7.62 0.34
CA ALA A 59 -7.37 -6.98 1.64
C ALA A 59 -8.83 -7.07 2.11
N TRP A 60 -9.79 -6.74 1.23
CA TRP A 60 -11.21 -6.86 1.54
C TRP A 60 -11.65 -8.29 1.82
N GLY A 61 -11.17 -9.27 1.04
CA GLY A 61 -11.47 -10.68 1.25
C GLY A 61 -10.96 -11.20 2.59
N ILE A 62 -9.75 -10.78 2.99
CA ILE A 62 -9.19 -11.11 4.31
C ILE A 62 -10.06 -10.51 5.43
N ASP A 63 -10.45 -9.25 5.30
CA ASP A 63 -11.24 -8.54 6.32
C ASP A 63 -12.65 -9.13 6.46
N VAL A 64 -13.34 -9.44 5.34
CA VAL A 64 -14.65 -10.11 5.36
C VAL A 64 -14.58 -11.48 6.01
N TRP A 65 -13.48 -12.20 5.81
CA TRP A 65 -13.28 -13.48 6.48
C TRP A 65 -13.04 -13.28 7.99
N ALA A 66 -12.24 -12.29 8.37
CA ALA A 66 -11.95 -11.97 9.77
C ALA A 66 -13.19 -11.62 10.59
N VAL A 67 -14.17 -10.93 9.99
CA VAL A 67 -15.47 -10.63 10.63
C VAL A 67 -16.20 -11.87 11.15
N GLN A 68 -16.02 -13.03 10.51
CA GLN A 68 -16.69 -14.26 10.93
C GLN A 68 -16.12 -14.82 12.23
N GLY A 69 -14.87 -14.46 12.58
CA GLY A 69 -14.16 -15.00 13.74
C GLY A 69 -14.03 -14.04 14.92
N ASP A 70 -14.18 -12.72 14.72
CA ASP A 70 -13.88 -11.71 15.74
C ASP A 70 -14.78 -10.46 15.65
N TYR A 71 -15.25 -10.01 16.82
CA TYR A 71 -16.08 -8.82 16.98
C TYR A 71 -15.32 -7.53 16.65
N THR A 72 -14.00 -7.48 16.91
CA THR A 72 -13.18 -6.29 16.62
C THR A 72 -13.14 -6.03 15.11
N SER A 73 -13.06 -7.10 14.32
CA SER A 73 -13.12 -7.03 12.86
C SER A 73 -14.47 -6.52 12.36
N ALA A 74 -15.58 -6.92 12.99
CA ALA A 74 -16.92 -6.42 12.67
C ALA A 74 -17.08 -4.91 12.93
N TYR A 75 -16.41 -4.37 13.95
CA TYR A 75 -16.46 -2.95 14.28
C TYR A 75 -15.95 -2.05 13.13
N CYS A 76 -14.90 -2.49 12.42
CA CYS A 76 -14.30 -1.76 11.31
C CYS A 76 -15.12 -1.85 10.01
N MET A 77 -15.94 -2.90 9.87
CA MET A 77 -16.68 -3.20 8.65
C MET A 77 -18.02 -2.45 8.62
N THR A 78 -17.93 -1.17 8.29
CA THR A 78 -19.05 -0.24 8.11
C THR A 78 -19.00 0.36 6.71
N THR A 79 -19.95 1.24 6.35
CA THR A 79 -19.92 1.99 5.09
C THR A 79 -18.63 2.79 4.91
N ALA A 80 -17.97 3.18 6.02
CA ALA A 80 -16.67 3.83 5.99
C ALA A 80 -15.55 3.00 5.33
N TYR A 81 -15.70 1.68 5.22
CA TYR A 81 -14.69 0.81 4.59
C TYR A 81 -14.43 1.20 3.12
N LEU A 82 -15.38 1.86 2.46
CA LEU A 82 -15.19 2.44 1.11
C LEU A 82 -14.06 3.49 1.06
N GLY A 83 -13.64 4.04 2.21
CA GLY A 83 -12.48 4.92 2.32
C GLY A 83 -11.13 4.20 2.19
N MET A 84 -11.08 2.88 2.41
CA MET A 84 -9.83 2.11 2.34
C MET A 84 -9.23 2.10 0.92
N PRO A 85 -9.99 1.81 -0.16
CA PRO A 85 -9.51 1.99 -1.53
C PRO A 85 -8.96 3.39 -1.80
N VAL A 86 -9.57 4.45 -1.24
CA VAL A 86 -9.10 5.83 -1.42
C VAL A 86 -7.76 6.06 -0.71
N ALA A 87 -7.61 5.55 0.51
CA ALA A 87 -6.35 5.60 1.24
C ALA A 87 -5.23 4.81 0.53
N TYR A 88 -5.55 3.63 0.01
CA TYR A 88 -4.64 2.81 -0.80
C TYR A 88 -4.23 3.52 -2.09
N ALA A 89 -5.18 4.18 -2.77
CA ALA A 89 -4.88 4.96 -3.96
C ALA A 89 -3.89 6.09 -3.66
N ALA A 90 -4.03 6.78 -2.51
CA ALA A 90 -3.06 7.80 -2.11
C ALA A 90 -1.65 7.22 -1.87
N LEU A 91 -1.55 6.03 -1.26
CA LEU A 91 -0.26 5.35 -1.07
C LEU A 91 0.41 5.01 -2.41
N THR A 92 -0.33 4.39 -3.32
CA THR A 92 0.17 4.06 -4.68
C THR A 92 0.49 5.33 -5.47
N MET A 93 -0.36 6.35 -5.33
CA MET A 93 -0.20 7.76 -5.70
C MET A 93 1.23 8.27 -5.44
N ILE A 94 1.51 8.42 -4.15
CA ILE A 94 2.73 9.02 -3.64
C ILE A 94 3.94 8.09 -3.85
N GLY A 95 3.70 6.77 -3.84
CA GLY A 95 4.68 5.76 -4.24
C GLY A 95 5.20 5.99 -5.66
N GLY A 96 4.33 6.08 -6.66
CA GLY A 96 4.76 6.35 -8.04
C GLY A 96 5.47 7.70 -8.18
N TRP A 97 4.95 8.74 -7.52
CA TRP A 97 5.58 10.06 -7.50
C TRP A 97 7.02 10.00 -6.94
N SER A 98 7.25 9.22 -5.88
CA SER A 98 8.57 9.05 -5.26
C SER A 98 9.62 8.36 -6.15
N GLN A 99 9.20 7.72 -7.24
CA GLN A 99 10.10 7.13 -8.23
C GLN A 99 10.38 8.08 -9.43
N GLY A 100 9.73 9.24 -9.45
CA GLY A 100 9.80 10.17 -10.57
C GLY A 100 8.84 9.85 -11.70
N GLN A 101 7.79 9.06 -11.43
CA GLN A 101 6.73 8.85 -12.41
C GLN A 101 5.90 10.12 -12.55
N HIS A 102 5.52 10.46 -13.78
CA HIS A 102 4.57 11.55 -14.02
C HIS A 102 3.18 11.13 -13.57
N ILE A 103 2.61 11.82 -12.58
CA ILE A 103 1.26 11.55 -12.10
C ILE A 103 0.43 12.81 -12.26
N ALA A 104 -0.60 12.75 -13.11
CA ALA A 104 -1.61 13.79 -13.27
C ALA A 104 -1.04 15.22 -13.43
N GLY A 105 0.03 15.38 -14.21
CA GLY A 105 0.68 16.68 -14.45
C GLY A 105 1.67 17.14 -13.39
N PHE A 106 1.86 16.37 -12.31
CA PHE A 106 2.86 16.64 -11.28
C PHE A 106 4.13 15.82 -11.57
N THR A 107 5.18 16.51 -12.02
CA THR A 107 6.50 15.91 -12.25
C THR A 107 7.27 15.89 -10.94
N ALA A 108 7.70 14.71 -10.50
CA ALA A 108 8.60 14.64 -9.35
C ALA A 108 9.95 15.29 -9.73
N GLY A 109 10.36 16.33 -9.00
CA GLY A 109 11.68 16.94 -9.17
C GLY A 109 12.79 16.01 -8.69
N HIS A 110 14.05 16.30 -9.07
CA HIS A 110 15.26 15.57 -8.66
C HIS A 110 15.35 15.29 -7.14
N MET A 111 14.72 16.15 -6.32
CA MET A 111 14.70 16.06 -4.86
C MET A 111 13.97 14.82 -4.32
N THR A 112 13.04 14.23 -5.08
CA THR A 112 12.26 13.04 -4.67
C THR A 112 13.01 11.72 -4.81
N ARG A 113 14.05 11.68 -5.66
CA ARG A 113 14.82 10.45 -5.98
C ARG A 113 15.93 10.13 -4.99
N GLY A 114 16.31 11.08 -4.12
CA GLY A 114 17.31 10.84 -3.08
C GLY A 114 16.75 10.10 -1.86
N HIS A 115 17.62 9.57 -1.00
CA HIS A 115 17.23 8.89 0.26
C HIS A 115 16.30 9.75 1.14
N LEU A 116 16.54 11.06 1.18
CA LEU A 116 15.68 11.99 1.93
C LEU A 116 14.29 12.11 1.27
N GLY A 117 14.22 12.19 -0.06
CA GLY A 117 12.97 12.23 -0.81
C GLY A 117 12.15 10.94 -0.61
N PHE A 118 12.83 9.78 -0.59
CA PHE A 118 12.23 8.50 -0.26
C PHE A 118 11.59 8.50 1.14
N VAL A 119 12.34 8.89 2.17
CA VAL A 119 11.85 8.96 3.55
C VAL A 119 10.64 9.91 3.66
N ILE A 120 10.74 11.10 3.07
CA ILE A 120 9.64 12.07 3.07
C ILE A 120 8.41 11.49 2.36
N SER A 121 8.59 10.78 1.24
CA SER A 121 7.47 10.21 0.49
C SER A 121 6.73 9.11 1.26
N VAL A 122 7.45 8.25 1.99
CA VAL A 122 6.83 7.22 2.86
C VAL A 122 6.04 7.89 3.97
N ALA A 123 6.60 8.92 4.60
CA ALA A 123 5.90 9.67 5.65
C ALA A 123 4.65 10.38 5.13
N LEU A 124 4.75 11.04 3.97
CA LEU A 124 3.61 11.71 3.33
C LEU A 124 2.52 10.73 2.90
N ALA A 125 2.90 9.59 2.32
CA ALA A 125 1.97 8.54 1.90
C ALA A 125 1.21 7.95 3.10
N THR A 126 1.93 7.63 4.17
CA THR A 126 1.34 7.14 5.42
C THR A 126 0.41 8.19 6.03
N PHE A 127 0.84 9.45 6.08
CA PHE A 127 0.03 10.54 6.65
C PHE A 127 -1.26 10.76 5.86
N ALA A 128 -1.19 10.77 4.52
CA ALA A 128 -2.36 10.89 3.67
C ALA A 128 -3.33 9.72 3.86
N ALA A 129 -2.83 8.48 3.86
CA ALA A 129 -3.64 7.29 4.10
C ALA A 129 -4.28 7.30 5.49
N PHE A 130 -3.55 7.75 6.51
CA PHE A 130 -4.03 7.89 7.88
C PHE A 130 -5.17 8.90 7.98
N ILE A 131 -5.02 10.09 7.39
CA ILE A 131 -6.09 11.08 7.38
C ILE A 131 -7.30 10.56 6.62
N ILE A 132 -7.12 10.01 5.42
CA ILE A 132 -8.22 9.55 4.57
C ILE A 132 -9.00 8.44 5.28
N SER A 133 -8.32 7.39 5.75
CA SER A 133 -8.98 6.26 6.43
C SER A 133 -9.75 6.72 7.68
N ASN A 134 -9.14 7.56 8.53
CA ASN A 134 -9.80 8.05 9.74
C ASN A 134 -10.91 9.05 9.45
N PHE A 135 -10.79 9.88 8.42
CA PHE A 135 -11.85 10.79 7.99
C PHE A 135 -13.08 10.01 7.53
N PHE A 136 -12.88 8.98 6.70
CA PHE A 136 -13.99 8.14 6.26
C PHE A 136 -14.63 7.41 7.44
N PHE A 137 -13.82 6.90 8.37
CA PHE A 137 -14.31 6.25 9.58
C PHE A 137 -15.11 7.19 10.47
N PHE A 138 -14.62 8.41 10.70
CA PHE A 138 -15.35 9.42 11.47
C PHE A 138 -16.72 9.74 10.85
N GLN A 139 -16.75 9.94 9.54
CA GLN A 139 -17.92 10.45 8.85
C GLN A 139 -18.97 9.39 8.51
N TRP A 140 -18.57 8.15 8.23
CA TRP A 140 -19.47 7.11 7.70
C TRP A 140 -19.51 5.80 8.51
N SER A 141 -18.85 5.72 9.67
CA SER A 141 -18.98 4.53 10.53
C SER A 141 -20.30 4.46 11.29
N GLY A 142 -20.95 5.60 11.54
CA GLY A 142 -22.14 5.70 12.37
C GLY A 142 -21.87 5.72 13.88
N TYR A 143 -20.60 5.70 14.33
CA TYR A 143 -20.26 5.66 15.76
C TYR A 143 -20.09 7.04 16.42
N PHE A 144 -19.81 8.09 15.63
CA PHE A 144 -19.29 9.36 16.14
C PHE A 144 -20.22 10.56 15.92
N GLU A 145 -21.52 10.34 15.69
CA GLU A 145 -22.48 11.41 15.35
C GLU A 145 -22.51 12.57 16.36
N THR A 146 -22.28 12.29 17.64
CA THR A 146 -22.27 13.29 18.71
C THR A 146 -20.87 13.73 19.14
N MET A 147 -19.80 13.18 18.54
CA MET A 147 -18.42 13.46 18.93
C MET A 147 -17.83 14.59 18.08
N PRO A 148 -17.23 15.64 18.69
CA PRO A 148 -16.52 16.68 17.93
C PRO A 148 -15.32 16.10 17.17
N ALA A 149 -15.12 16.53 15.92
CA ALA A 149 -14.02 16.04 15.06
C ALA A 149 -12.63 16.20 15.69
N ILE A 150 -12.39 17.28 16.44
CA ILE A 150 -11.11 17.49 17.14
C ILE A 150 -10.86 16.44 18.23
N LYS A 151 -11.91 16.01 18.94
CA LYS A 151 -11.81 14.96 19.96
C LYS A 151 -11.53 13.61 19.34
N PHE A 152 -12.16 13.33 18.20
CA PHE A 152 -11.84 12.15 17.42
C PHE A 152 -10.38 12.17 16.95
N ALA A 153 -9.93 13.29 16.37
CA ALA A 153 -8.54 13.46 15.91
C ALA A 153 -7.52 13.27 17.04
N GLU A 154 -7.74 13.87 18.21
CA GLU A 154 -6.92 13.64 19.42
C GLU A 154 -6.87 12.16 19.82
N SER A 155 -8.01 11.46 19.73
CA SER A 155 -8.10 10.05 20.11
C SER A 155 -7.31 9.12 19.17
N VAL A 156 -7.27 9.44 17.87
CA VAL A 156 -6.60 8.61 16.86
C VAL A 156 -5.14 9.00 16.63
N ALA A 157 -4.74 10.24 16.92
CA ALA A 157 -3.38 10.73 16.67
C ALA A 157 -2.29 9.84 17.30
N ARG A 158 -2.58 9.20 18.44
CA ARG A 158 -1.68 8.26 19.11
C ARG A 158 -1.31 7.03 18.27
N TYR A 159 -2.14 6.66 17.29
CA TYR A 159 -1.90 5.50 16.44
C TYR A 159 -0.97 5.81 15.26
N TYR A 160 -0.87 7.08 14.84
CA TYR A 160 -0.10 7.45 13.66
C TYR A 160 1.37 6.98 13.69
N PRO A 161 2.14 7.14 14.78
CA PRO A 161 3.52 6.66 14.83
C PRO A 161 3.66 5.16 14.53
N HIS A 162 2.69 4.36 14.96
CA HIS A 162 2.69 2.92 14.71
C HIS A 162 2.52 2.59 13.22
N TYR A 163 1.55 3.23 12.55
CA TYR A 163 1.36 3.08 11.10
C TYR A 163 2.60 3.53 10.31
N LEU A 164 3.21 4.64 10.74
CA LEU A 164 4.42 5.19 10.13
C LEU A 164 5.59 4.22 10.24
N LEU A 165 5.91 3.75 11.45
CA LEU A 165 7.03 2.84 11.69
C LEU A 165 6.85 1.51 10.96
N THR A 166 5.64 0.97 10.96
CA THR A 166 5.31 -0.28 10.24
C THR A 166 5.50 -0.13 8.75
N THR A 167 4.97 0.95 8.17
CA THR A 167 5.10 1.23 6.74
C THR A 167 6.57 1.40 6.37
N PHE A 168 7.34 2.15 7.17
CA PHE A 168 8.79 2.28 6.97
C PHE A 168 9.52 0.96 7.04
N PHE A 169 9.20 0.11 8.02
CA PHE A 169 9.86 -1.18 8.22
C PHE A 169 9.73 -2.07 6.99
N TYR A 170 8.51 -2.29 6.51
CA TYR A 170 8.28 -3.14 5.33
C TYR A 170 8.81 -2.52 4.03
N VAL A 171 8.70 -1.20 3.87
CA VAL A 171 9.26 -0.50 2.70
C VAL A 171 10.80 -0.57 2.69
N ALA A 172 11.44 -0.43 3.85
CA ALA A 172 12.89 -0.57 3.97
C ALA A 172 13.33 -2.02 3.70
N LEU A 173 12.61 -3.01 4.24
CA LEU A 173 12.87 -4.42 3.99
C LEU A 173 12.77 -4.76 2.50
N TRP A 174 11.71 -4.28 1.84
CA TRP A 174 11.56 -4.41 0.39
C TRP A 174 12.73 -3.76 -0.36
N HIS A 175 13.09 -2.51 -0.01
CA HIS A 175 14.15 -1.80 -0.70
C HIS A 175 15.51 -2.52 -0.57
N ILE A 176 15.80 -3.07 0.62
CA ILE A 176 16.99 -3.87 0.88
C ILE A 176 16.94 -5.17 0.06
N ALA A 177 15.85 -5.93 0.13
CA ALA A 177 15.69 -7.19 -0.60
C ALA A 177 15.82 -7.00 -2.12
N ASN A 178 15.19 -5.96 -2.68
CA ASN A 178 15.27 -5.64 -4.09
C ASN A 178 16.70 -5.30 -4.54
N ARG A 179 17.51 -4.69 -3.67
CA ARG A 179 18.92 -4.39 -3.96
C ARG A 179 19.81 -5.64 -3.99
N PHE A 180 19.47 -6.68 -3.22
CA PHE A 180 20.25 -7.92 -3.17
C PHE A 180 19.81 -8.97 -4.20
N ILE A 181 18.51 -9.01 -4.51
CA ILE A 181 17.90 -10.05 -5.34
C ILE A 181 17.62 -9.54 -6.76
N SER A 182 17.80 -8.24 -7.04
CA SER A 182 17.63 -7.66 -8.38
C SER A 182 16.23 -7.94 -8.99
N LEU A 183 15.21 -7.99 -8.14
CA LEU A 183 13.83 -8.37 -8.51
C LEU A 183 13.23 -7.46 -9.59
N GLU A 184 13.71 -6.22 -9.73
CA GLU A 184 13.32 -5.28 -10.78
C GLU A 184 14.18 -5.35 -12.06
N SER A 185 15.47 -5.73 -11.99
CA SER A 185 16.34 -5.75 -13.18
C SER A 185 16.08 -6.95 -14.08
N ASP A 186 15.83 -8.13 -13.50
CA ASP A 186 15.55 -9.35 -14.26
C ASP A 186 14.24 -9.23 -15.08
N VAL A 187 13.34 -8.33 -14.66
CA VAL A 187 12.07 -8.06 -15.35
C VAL A 187 12.28 -7.19 -16.58
N ALA A 188 13.12 -6.15 -16.47
CA ALA A 188 13.42 -5.26 -17.59
C ALA A 188 14.12 -6.02 -18.73
N ASP A 189 15.01 -6.96 -18.39
CA ASP A 189 15.72 -7.79 -19.35
C ASP A 189 14.80 -8.80 -20.07
N ALA A 190 13.84 -9.39 -19.35
CA ALA A 190 12.86 -10.30 -19.94
C ALA A 190 11.90 -9.60 -20.92
N GLU A 191 11.49 -8.37 -20.61
CA GLU A 191 10.61 -7.56 -21.46
C GLU A 191 11.34 -7.11 -22.73
N LEU A 192 12.60 -6.68 -22.62
CA LEU A 192 13.45 -6.32 -23.76
C LEU A 192 13.66 -7.52 -24.71
N GLN A 193 13.89 -8.71 -24.16
CA GLN A 193 14.06 -9.93 -24.97
C GLN A 193 12.80 -10.29 -25.76
N SER A 194 11.60 -10.12 -25.18
CA SER A 194 10.34 -10.40 -25.88
C SER A 194 10.10 -9.46 -27.08
N ILE A 195 10.38 -8.17 -26.91
CA ILE A 195 10.25 -7.16 -27.98
C ILE A 195 11.26 -7.43 -29.11
N THR A 196 12.48 -7.85 -28.75
CA THR A 196 13.52 -8.17 -29.74
C THR A 196 13.21 -9.47 -30.49
N GLN A 197 12.47 -10.41 -29.90
CA GLN A 197 12.03 -11.63 -30.57
C GLN A 197 10.84 -11.38 -31.52
N GLU A 198 9.91 -10.51 -31.16
CA GLU A 198 8.78 -10.15 -32.03
C GLU A 198 9.25 -9.35 -33.25
N SER A 199 10.20 -8.42 -33.07
CA SER A 199 10.86 -7.68 -34.16
C SER A 199 11.69 -8.54 -35.12
N ASN A 200 12.12 -9.75 -34.73
CA ASN A 200 12.90 -10.64 -35.59
C ASN A 200 12.05 -11.69 -36.31
N ASN A 201 10.75 -11.77 -35.99
CA ASN A 201 9.80 -12.69 -36.62
C ASN A 201 8.86 -12.02 -37.63
N ASP A 202 8.96 -10.69 -37.80
CA ASP A 202 8.36 -9.90 -38.87
C ASP A 202 9.39 -9.60 -39.98
#